data_AF-R9J448-F1
#
_entry.id   AF-R9J448-F1
#
_cell.length_a   1.000
_cell.length_b   1.000
_cell.length_c   1.000
_cell.angle_alpha   90.00
_cell.angle_beta   90.00
_cell.angle_gamma   90.00
#
_symmetry.space_group_name_H-M   'P 1'
#
loop_
_entity.id
_entity.type
_entity.pdbx_description
1 polymer ?
#
loop_
_entity_poly.entity_id
_entity_poly.type
_entity_poly.pdbx_seq_one_letter_code
_entity_poly.pdbx_strand_id
1 'polypeptide(L)' 'MGKQMVEPFYNMGKYYAQNNYFNKEAVNDFAKPEYFSKKEIFLNNVVSPLNKLFMKVFAKKLGCKVSLNDKPYQNYVKR' A
#
# COMPACT_ATOMS: atom_id res chain seq x y z
N MET A 1 -7.71 -13.83 -2.09
CA MET A 1 -6.80 -12.67 -2.10
C MET A 1 -5.49 -12.92 -1.34
N GLY A 2 -5.51 -13.41 -0.09
CA GLY A 2 -4.28 -13.58 0.72
C GLY A 2 -3.15 -14.41 0.07
N LYS A 3 -3.44 -15.61 -0.45
CA LYS A 3 -2.40 -16.51 -1.01
C LYS A 3 -1.60 -15.90 -2.18
N GLN A 4 -2.23 -15.08 -3.03
CA GLN A 4 -1.62 -14.54 -4.23
C GLN A 4 -0.63 -13.40 -3.94
N MET A 5 -0.83 -12.67 -2.83
CA MET A 5 0.08 -11.60 -2.41
C MET A 5 1.34 -12.12 -1.71
N VAL A 6 1.27 -13.27 -1.03
CA VAL A 6 2.44 -13.87 -0.34
C VAL A 6 3.26 -14.81 -1.23
N GLU A 7 2.73 -15.20 -2.38
CA GLU A 7 3.37 -16.12 -3.31
C GLU A 7 4.77 -15.66 -3.78
N PRO A 8 5.02 -14.38 -4.12
CA PRO A 8 6.35 -13.91 -4.49
C PRO A 8 7.39 -14.11 -3.37
N PHE A 9 7.00 -13.88 -2.12
CA PHE A 9 7.87 -14.02 -0.95
C PHE A 9 8.22 -15.48 -0.69
N TYR A 10 7.24 -16.37 -0.82
CA TYR A 10 7.46 -17.82 -0.71
C TYR A 10 8.42 -18.33 -1.79
N ASN A 11 8.24 -17.87 -3.03
CA ASN A 11 9.10 -18.24 -4.15
C ASN A 11 10.54 -17.74 -3.96
N MET A 12 10.73 -16.55 -3.40
CA MET A 12 12.05 -16.02 -3.08
C MET A 12 12.75 -16.82 -1.96
N GLY A 13 11.99 -17.26 -0.94
CA GLY A 13 12.50 -18.14 0.11
C GLY A 13 12.93 -19.50 -0.44
N LYS A 14 12.12 -20.09 -1.33
CA LYS A 14 12.47 -21.34 -2.03
C LYS A 14 13.73 -21.17 -2.89
N TYR A 15 13.86 -20.05 -3.60
CA TYR A 15 15.05 -19.74 -4.40
C TYR A 15 16.32 -19.72 -3.55
N TYR A 16 16.29 -19.05 -2.40
CA TYR A 16 17.43 -19.02 -1.48
C TYR A 16 17.76 -20.41 -0.94
N ALA A 17 16.76 -21.19 -0.54
CA ALA A 17 16.98 -22.55 -0.03
C ALA A 17 17.67 -23.47 -1.06
N GLN A 18 17.44 -23.26 -2.35
CA GLN A 18 18.06 -24.04 -3.43
C GLN A 18 19.46 -23.56 -3.80
N ASN A 19 19.68 -22.25 -3.82
CA ASN A 19 20.91 -21.66 -4.35
C ASN A 19 21.90 -21.22 -3.26
N ASN A 20 21.43 -21.10 -2.01
CA ASN A 20 22.19 -20.62 -0.84
C ASN A 20 22.77 -19.19 -0.99
N TYR A 21 22.26 -18.40 -1.92
CA TYR A 21 22.56 -16.97 -2.07
C TYR A 21 21.43 -16.26 -2.83
N PHE A 22 21.41 -14.93 -2.73
CA PHE A 22 20.49 -14.09 -3.48
C PHE A 22 21.17 -13.54 -4.73
N ASN A 23 20.82 -14.10 -5.88
CA ASN A 23 21.27 -13.55 -7.16
C ASN A 23 20.63 -12.17 -7.39
N LYS A 24 21.44 -11.21 -7.83
CA LYS A 24 21.03 -9.83 -8.05
C LYS A 24 19.91 -9.69 -9.08
N GLU A 25 19.91 -10.49 -10.14
CA GLU A 25 18.85 -10.46 -11.16
C GLU A 25 17.52 -10.96 -10.60
N ALA A 26 17.55 -12.08 -9.86
CA ALA A 26 16.36 -12.63 -9.20
C ALA A 26 15.78 -11.68 -8.15
N VAL A 27 16.64 -11.01 -7.37
CA VAL A 27 16.21 -10.00 -6.39
C VAL A 27 15.64 -8.78 -7.09
N ASN A 28 16.29 -8.29 -8.15
CA ASN A 28 15.81 -7.13 -8.89
C ASN A 28 14.42 -7.39 -9.48
N ASP A 29 14.19 -8.60 -10.02
CA ASP A 29 12.90 -9.01 -10.57
C ASP A 29 11.82 -9.13 -9.49
N PHE A 30 12.15 -9.71 -8.33
CA PHE A 30 11.26 -9.78 -7.17
C PHE A 30 10.93 -8.39 -6.59
N ALA A 31 11.92 -7.51 -6.52
CA ALA A 31 11.79 -6.16 -5.98
C ALA A 31 11.34 -5.12 -7.02
N LYS A 32 10.96 -5.56 -8.23
CA LYS A 32 10.32 -4.66 -9.20
C LYS A 32 9.11 -4.02 -8.52
N PRO A 33 8.87 -2.72 -8.72
CA PRO A 33 7.70 -2.11 -8.12
C PRO A 33 6.47 -2.85 -8.63
N GLU A 34 5.66 -3.38 -7.70
CA GLU A 34 4.33 -3.90 -7.99
C GLU A 34 3.45 -2.72 -8.40
N TYR A 35 3.60 -2.28 -9.64
CA TYR A 35 2.67 -1.35 -10.23
C TYR A 35 1.39 -2.14 -10.52
N PHE A 36 0.30 -1.73 -9.87
CA PHE A 36 -1.04 -1.97 -10.38
C PHE A 36 -1.04 -1.70 -11.89
N SER A 37 -1.77 -2.51 -12.65
CA SER A 37 -1.84 -2.30 -14.09
C SER A 37 -2.27 -0.85 -14.37
N LYS A 38 -1.84 -0.26 -15.50
CA LYS A 38 -2.24 1.11 -15.86
C LYS A 38 -3.76 1.33 -15.78
N LYS A 39 -4.55 0.29 -16.10
CA LYS A 39 -6.01 0.27 -16.00
C LYS A 39 -6.49 0.36 -14.55
N GLU A 40 -5.90 -0.41 -13.64
CA GLU A 40 -6.23 -0.37 -12.21
C GLU A 40 -5.82 0.96 -11.57
N ILE A 41 -4.65 1.50 -11.91
CA ILE A 41 -4.22 2.84 -11.44
C ILE A 41 -5.21 3.90 -11.92
N PHE A 42 -5.57 3.84 -13.21
CA PHE A 42 -6.55 4.77 -13.80
C PHE A 42 -7.91 4.65 -13.10
N LEU A 43 -8.42 3.43 -12.93
CA LEU A 43 -9.70 3.20 -12.27
C LEU A 43 -9.67 3.65 -10.81
N ASN A 44 -8.59 3.36 -10.08
CA ASN A 44 -8.43 3.81 -8.71
C ASN A 44 -8.43 5.34 -8.61
N ASN A 45 -7.78 6.04 -9.55
CA ASN A 45 -7.81 7.51 -9.59
C ASN A 45 -9.21 8.07 -9.88
N VAL A 46 -9.97 7.44 -10.77
CA VAL A 46 -11.35 7.84 -11.08
C VAL A 46 -12.29 7.60 -9.88
N VAL A 47 -12.12 6.49 -9.17
CA VAL A 47 -13.01 6.11 -8.05
C VAL A 47 -12.54 6.71 -6.70
N SER A 48 -11.29 7.15 -6.59
CA SER A 48 -10.70 7.74 -5.38
C SER A 48 -11.53 8.88 -4.76
N PRO A 49 -12.08 9.85 -5.52
CA PRO A 49 -12.95 10.89 -4.96
C PRO A 49 -14.20 10.33 -4.29
N LEU A 50 -14.85 9.33 -4.90
CA LEU A 50 -16.04 8.66 -4.35
C LEU A 50 -15.69 7.87 -3.10
N ASN A 51 -14.59 7.12 -3.12
CA ASN A 51 -14.08 6.39 -1.96
C ASN A 51 -13.77 7.33 -0.80
N LYS A 52 -13.16 8.49 -1.06
CA LYS A 52 -12.91 9.52 -0.04
C LYS A 52 -14.20 10.06 0.56
N LEU A 53 -15.23 10.26 -0.26
CA LEU A 53 -16.53 10.72 0.23
C LEU A 53 -17.19 9.67 1.13
N PHE A 54 -17.20 8.40 0.68
CA PHE A 54 -17.71 7.29 1.48
C PHE A 54 -16.99 7.18 2.83
N MET A 55 -15.66 7.23 2.83
CA MET A 55 -14.86 7.17 4.05
C MET A 55 -15.13 8.34 4.99
N LYS A 56 -15.36 9.56 4.47
CA LYS A 56 -15.77 10.71 5.30
C LYS A 56 -17.11 10.47 5.99
N VAL A 57 -18.09 9.90 5.29
CA VAL A 57 -19.40 9.58 5.87
C VAL A 57 -19.27 8.47 6.91
N PHE A 58 -18.51 7.42 6.61
CA PHE A 58 -18.27 6.31 7.50
C PHE A 58 -17.57 6.76 8.79
N ALA A 59 -16.51 7.57 8.69
CA ALA A 59 -15.79 8.11 9.84
C ALA A 59 -16.70 8.98 10.74
N LYS A 60 -17.58 9.80 10.14
CA LYS A 60 -18.58 10.56 10.90
C LYS A 60 -19.53 9.65 11.69
N LYS A 61 -19.98 8.54 11.10
CA LYS A 61 -20.81 7.55 11.80
C LYS A 61 -20.10 6.90 12.99
N LEU A 62 -18.77 6.73 12.90
CA LEU A 62 -17.95 6.22 13.99
C LEU A 62 -17.58 7.28 15.05
N GLY A 63 -18.07 8.51 14.92
CA GLY A 63 -17.82 9.59 15.86
C GLY A 63 -16.49 10.32 15.66
N CYS A 64 -15.78 10.08 14.56
CA CYS A 64 -14.60 10.87 14.19
C CYS A 64 -15.03 12.31 13.86
N LYS A 65 -14.58 13.29 14.65
CA LYS A 65 -14.97 14.70 14.52
C LYS A 65 -14.04 15.52 13.62
N VAL A 66 -12.79 15.11 13.52
CA VAL A 66 -11.71 15.85 12.85
C VAL A 66 -11.04 14.99 11.79
N SER A 67 -10.48 15.66 10.78
CA SER A 67 -9.79 15.02 9.66
C SER A 67 -8.50 14.35 10.14
N LEU A 68 -8.09 13.24 9.51
CA LEU A 68 -6.76 12.65 9.72
C LEU A 68 -5.62 13.58 9.29
N ASN A 69 -5.90 14.54 8.40
CA ASN A 69 -4.94 15.58 8.02
C ASN A 69 -4.83 16.71 9.05
N ASP A 70 -5.66 16.68 10.09
CA ASP A 70 -5.58 17.68 11.14
C ASP A 70 -4.24 17.52 11.89
N LYS A 71 -3.58 18.65 12.12
CA LYS A 71 -2.27 18.70 12.79
C LYS A 71 -2.43 19.49 14.08
N PRO A 72 -3.14 18.94 15.09
CA PRO A 72 -3.56 19.69 16.27
C PRO A 72 -2.39 20.27 17.08
N TYR A 73 -1.20 19.67 16.95
CA TYR A 73 -0.01 20.09 17.68
C TYR A 73 0.95 20.98 16.90
N GLN A 74 0.67 21.30 15.64
CA GLN A 74 1.61 22.05 14.78
C GLN A 74 1.98 23.42 15.36
N ASN A 75 1.05 24.03 16.11
CA ASN A 75 1.28 25.32 16.78
C ASN A 75 2.20 25.22 18.01
N TYR A 76 2.43 24.02 18.55
CA TYR A 76 3.29 23.78 19.71
C TYR A 76 4.72 23.38 19.31
N VAL A 77 4.95 23.08 18.03
CA VAL A 77 6.26 22.64 17.49
C VAL A 77 7.13 23.83 17.09
N LYS A 78 6.58 25.04 16.95
CA LYS A 78 7.38 26.26 16.73
C LYS A 78 8.00 26.74 18.04
N ARG A 79 9.23 26.30 18.31
CA ARG A 79 10.22 26.98 19.16
C ARG A 79 11.45 27.29 18.33
#